data_AF-L7JR74-F1
#
_entry.id   AF-L7JR74-F1
#
_cell.length_a   1.000
_cell.length_b   1.000
_cell.length_c   1.000
_cell.angle_alpha   90.00
_cell.angle_beta   90.00
_cell.angle_gamma   90.00
#
_symmetry.space_group_name_H-M   'P 1'
#
loop_
_entity.id
_entity.type
_entity.pdbx_description
1 polymer ?
#
loop_
_entity_poly.entity_id
_entity_poly.type
_entity_poly.pdbx_seq_one_letter_code
_entity_poly.pdbx_strand_id
1 'polypeptide(L)'
;MYELFVRLSERNLEDVADEVLTSEEIKKEKYINSFVTIVGILPWNVLLFARLIKQMKTDDSVVKILAQVLEKQINERVEEKNIAVFLSFLRFLYVLEYLNVFEGDAISTIERLDEKVRRVIFDCKGLDRNKLLVKKEDESIRMNLKIKLEDPFAVEVCKYVENFSQTAVKVGMDGNDSLGDVFIAHHLVKEIDFDKQECCLQASCYFDENNYRELIIGILSAREIIPENSIFFRFIFVSLGKNKGFLSEFYKFVSNVEKNKFLYSVLALIYETYYAVPPKKQFYASYYYQPQLNEAEIDTFKSFIDENLAVEMLKYSNLQLLKNFLPENYFHLMPKEKSFENVELKRIVESNNIQKVDGMDKNDFFEQFCKMSYPSVSHFLVYLEIFAQYFNLSQEEQRAFLNIFYRINENKFSYIEHVGKKLLLFKVVDQSIADEYPKIFH
;
A
#
# COMPACT_ATOMS: atom_id res chain seq x y z
N MET A 1 -5.77 25.86 -11.06
CA MET A 1 -6.71 26.18 -9.98
C MET A 1 -6.81 25.06 -8.96
N TYR A 2 -6.96 23.78 -9.37
CA TYR A 2 -6.91 22.64 -8.43
C TYR A 2 -5.67 22.62 -7.52
N GLU A 3 -4.48 22.91 -8.07
CA GLU A 3 -3.22 22.97 -7.30
C GLU A 3 -3.27 23.93 -6.10
N LEU A 4 -4.06 25.00 -6.19
CA LEU A 4 -4.25 25.95 -5.08
C LEU A 4 -4.82 25.25 -3.84
N PHE A 5 -5.76 24.33 -4.04
CA PHE A 5 -6.48 23.64 -2.97
C PHE A 5 -5.86 22.28 -2.60
N VAL A 6 -5.19 21.60 -3.53
CA VAL A 6 -4.44 20.35 -3.22
C VAL A 6 -3.32 20.62 -2.23
N ARG A 7 -2.60 21.74 -2.38
CA ARG A 7 -1.49 22.15 -1.51
C ARG A 7 -1.91 23.14 -0.42
N LEU A 8 -3.16 23.09 0.02
CA LEU A 8 -3.67 24.05 1.00
C LEU A 8 -2.91 23.99 2.34
N SER A 9 -2.38 22.81 2.71
CA SER A 9 -1.55 22.61 3.91
C SER A 9 -0.19 23.33 3.86
N GLU A 10 0.28 23.68 2.67
CA GLU A 10 1.57 24.35 2.45
C GLU A 10 1.44 25.88 2.27
N ARG A 11 0.22 26.40 2.37
CA ARG A 11 -0.13 27.80 2.05
C ARG A 11 -0.68 28.53 3.26
N ASN A 12 -0.57 29.87 3.22
CA ASN A 12 -1.32 30.72 4.13
C ASN A 12 -2.79 30.76 3.68
N LEU A 13 -3.71 30.38 4.58
CA LEU A 13 -5.14 30.35 4.30
C LEU A 13 -5.74 31.73 4.01
N GLU A 14 -5.20 32.79 4.63
CA GLU A 14 -5.67 34.17 4.43
C GLU A 14 -5.37 34.63 3.00
N ASP A 15 -4.13 34.43 2.53
CA ASP A 15 -3.73 34.77 1.16
C ASP A 15 -4.59 34.04 0.11
N VAL A 16 -4.89 32.76 0.37
CA VAL A 16 -5.76 31.96 -0.52
C VAL A 16 -7.19 32.49 -0.51
N ALA A 17 -7.72 32.86 0.66
CA ALA A 17 -9.06 33.44 0.76
C ALA A 17 -9.13 34.79 0.03
N ASP A 18 -8.14 35.66 0.22
CA ASP A 18 -8.03 36.96 -0.44
C ASP A 18 -7.95 36.83 -1.96
N GLU A 19 -7.17 35.86 -2.47
CA GLU A 19 -7.09 35.57 -3.91
C GLU A 19 -8.47 35.21 -4.49
N VAL A 20 -9.29 34.45 -3.76
CA VAL A 20 -10.65 34.09 -4.19
C VAL A 20 -11.58 35.29 -4.10
N LEU A 21 -11.57 36.01 -2.98
CA LEU A 21 -12.49 37.12 -2.69
C LEU A 21 -12.31 38.30 -3.64
N THR A 22 -11.06 38.63 -3.97
CA THR A 22 -10.69 39.75 -4.85
C THR A 22 -10.77 39.42 -6.34
N SER A 23 -11.00 38.15 -6.70
CA SER A 23 -11.10 37.74 -8.09
C SER A 23 -12.39 38.19 -8.77
N GLU A 24 -12.32 38.43 -10.08
CA GLU A 24 -13.48 38.69 -10.92
C GLU A 24 -14.49 37.52 -10.85
N GLU A 25 -15.78 37.79 -11.00
CA GLU A 25 -16.87 36.83 -10.76
C GLU A 25 -16.71 35.49 -11.51
N ILE A 26 -16.33 35.53 -12.79
CA ILE A 26 -16.08 34.31 -13.59
C ILE A 26 -14.92 33.49 -13.01
N LYS A 27 -13.88 34.16 -12.51
CA LYS A 27 -12.71 33.51 -11.91
C LYS A 27 -13.07 32.97 -10.52
N LYS A 28 -13.88 33.71 -9.75
CA LYS A 28 -14.43 33.32 -8.45
C LYS A 28 -15.23 32.02 -8.56
N GLU A 29 -16.14 31.90 -9.54
CA GLU A 29 -16.91 30.67 -9.79
C GLU A 29 -15.99 29.47 -10.09
N LYS A 30 -14.95 29.67 -10.90
CA LYS A 30 -13.97 28.60 -11.20
C LYS A 30 -13.16 28.17 -9.98
N TYR A 31 -12.79 29.10 -9.09
CA TYR A 31 -12.15 28.76 -7.82
C TYR A 31 -13.07 27.92 -6.94
N ILE A 32 -14.33 28.34 -6.76
CA ILE A 32 -15.29 27.60 -5.94
C ILE A 32 -15.60 26.23 -6.52
N ASN A 33 -15.75 26.10 -7.85
CA ASN A 33 -15.90 24.81 -8.52
C ASN A 33 -14.68 23.90 -8.28
N SER A 34 -13.48 24.45 -8.43
CA SER A 34 -12.24 23.71 -8.17
C SER A 34 -12.14 23.27 -6.71
N PHE A 35 -12.50 24.15 -5.77
CA PHE A 35 -12.52 23.86 -4.34
C PHE A 35 -13.49 22.72 -4.00
N VAL A 36 -14.74 22.80 -4.44
CA VAL A 36 -15.76 21.77 -4.18
C VAL A 36 -15.35 20.42 -4.77
N THR A 37 -14.77 20.42 -5.97
CA THR A 37 -14.23 19.19 -6.57
C THR A 37 -13.16 18.56 -5.67
N ILE A 38 -12.24 19.37 -5.14
CA ILE A 38 -11.15 18.90 -4.26
C ILE A 38 -11.68 18.43 -2.90
N VAL A 39 -12.72 19.05 -2.35
CA VAL A 39 -13.42 18.57 -1.14
C VAL A 39 -13.90 17.12 -1.31
N GLY A 40 -14.45 16.80 -2.50
CA GLY A 40 -14.92 15.46 -2.81
C GLY A 40 -13.80 14.40 -2.84
N ILE A 41 -12.62 14.79 -3.34
CA ILE A 41 -11.48 13.87 -3.58
C ILE A 41 -10.55 13.74 -2.36
N LEU A 42 -10.42 14.80 -1.54
CA LEU A 42 -9.48 14.84 -0.41
C LEU A 42 -10.21 14.98 0.95
N PRO A 43 -11.07 14.03 1.36
CA PRO A 43 -11.87 14.15 2.59
C PRO A 43 -11.05 14.25 3.89
N TRP A 44 -9.77 13.87 3.87
CA TRP A 44 -8.87 14.07 5.02
C TRP A 44 -8.55 15.55 5.28
N ASN A 45 -8.61 16.42 4.27
CA ASN A 45 -8.33 17.85 4.42
C ASN A 45 -9.55 18.68 4.87
N VAL A 46 -10.62 18.02 5.31
CA VAL A 46 -11.91 18.64 5.67
C VAL A 46 -11.79 19.83 6.64
N LEU A 47 -10.86 19.79 7.60
CA LEU A 47 -10.65 20.90 8.53
C LEU A 47 -9.99 22.13 7.88
N LEU A 48 -9.03 21.91 6.99
CA LEU A 48 -8.40 22.99 6.24
C LEU A 48 -9.42 23.65 5.31
N PHE A 49 -10.27 22.85 4.67
CA PHE A 49 -11.36 23.33 3.84
C PHE A 49 -12.37 24.14 4.65
N ALA A 50 -12.78 23.66 5.82
CA ALA A 50 -13.71 24.39 6.69
C ALA A 50 -13.12 25.73 7.18
N ARG A 51 -11.83 25.77 7.51
CA ARG A 51 -11.13 27.01 7.88
C ARG A 51 -11.07 28.00 6.72
N LEU A 52 -10.81 27.52 5.50
CA LEU A 52 -10.81 28.38 4.32
C LEU A 52 -12.20 28.97 4.05
N ILE A 53 -13.27 28.16 4.13
CA ILE A 53 -14.64 28.68 4.03
C ILE A 53 -14.92 29.75 5.08
N LYS A 54 -14.49 29.55 6.33
CA LYS A 54 -14.65 30.55 7.39
C LYS A 54 -14.02 31.90 7.03
N GLN A 55 -12.90 31.92 6.31
CA GLN A 55 -12.29 33.17 5.84
C GLN A 55 -13.07 33.80 4.66
N MET A 56 -13.64 32.95 3.78
CA MET A 56 -14.36 33.41 2.58
C MET A 56 -15.84 33.75 2.83
N LYS A 57 -16.43 33.34 3.96
CA LYS A 57 -17.88 33.46 4.22
C LYS A 57 -18.39 34.90 4.34
N THR A 58 -17.50 35.88 4.42
CA THR A 58 -17.84 37.32 4.54
C THR A 58 -18.44 37.90 3.25
N ASP A 59 -18.32 37.20 2.12
CA ASP A 59 -18.89 37.60 0.83
C ASP A 59 -20.13 36.74 0.49
N ASP A 60 -21.31 37.36 0.52
CA ASP A 60 -22.60 36.73 0.17
C ASP A 60 -22.61 36.09 -1.23
N SER A 61 -21.85 36.64 -2.18
CA SER A 61 -21.74 36.08 -3.53
C SER A 61 -21.01 34.74 -3.51
N VAL A 62 -19.94 34.63 -2.73
CA VAL A 62 -19.17 33.38 -2.56
C VAL A 62 -20.04 32.32 -1.90
N VAL A 63 -20.80 32.68 -0.85
CA VAL A 63 -21.69 31.73 -0.16
C VAL A 63 -22.76 31.17 -1.11
N LYS A 64 -23.37 32.04 -1.94
CA LYS A 64 -24.37 31.61 -2.94
C LYS A 64 -23.78 30.67 -3.99
N ILE A 65 -22.62 31.02 -4.55
CA ILE A 65 -21.93 30.18 -5.55
C ILE A 65 -21.56 28.83 -4.92
N LEU A 66 -20.98 28.85 -3.71
CA LEU A 66 -20.61 27.63 -2.98
C LEU A 66 -21.80 26.70 -2.77
N ALA A 67 -22.95 27.23 -2.33
CA ALA A 67 -24.17 26.45 -2.15
C ALA A 67 -24.64 25.79 -3.46
N GLN A 68 -24.68 26.56 -4.54
CA GLN A 68 -25.10 26.06 -5.87
C GLN A 68 -24.15 24.99 -6.40
N VAL A 69 -22.85 25.21 -6.28
CA VAL A 69 -21.83 24.27 -6.75
C VAL A 69 -21.85 22.99 -5.91
N LEU A 70 -21.99 23.07 -4.58
CA LEU A 70 -22.14 21.90 -3.71
C LEU A 70 -23.40 21.11 -4.05
N GLU A 71 -24.56 21.77 -4.17
CA GLU A 71 -25.82 21.10 -4.52
C GLU A 71 -25.69 20.36 -5.85
N LYS A 72 -25.14 21.05 -6.86
CA LYS A 72 -24.90 20.45 -8.17
C LYS A 72 -24.00 19.22 -8.08
N GLN A 73 -22.81 19.34 -7.47
CA GLN A 73 -21.88 18.22 -7.43
C GLN A 73 -22.39 17.05 -6.58
N ILE A 74 -23.07 17.31 -5.47
CA ILE A 74 -23.65 16.24 -4.64
C ILE A 74 -24.69 15.45 -5.45
N ASN A 75 -25.60 16.15 -6.13
CA ASN A 75 -26.63 15.50 -6.96
C ASN A 75 -26.01 14.73 -8.14
N GLU A 76 -24.97 15.27 -8.79
CA GLU A 76 -24.21 14.55 -9.83
C GLU A 76 -23.61 13.25 -9.29
N ARG A 77 -23.08 13.22 -8.05
CA ARG A 77 -22.55 11.97 -7.45
C ARG A 77 -23.63 10.96 -7.11
N VAL A 78 -24.84 11.40 -6.78
CA VAL A 78 -26.00 10.51 -6.61
C VAL A 78 -26.34 9.86 -7.95
N GLU A 79 -26.41 10.63 -9.03
CA GLU A 79 -26.69 10.15 -10.39
C GLU A 79 -25.61 9.18 -10.92
N GLU A 80 -24.34 9.51 -10.71
CA GLU A 80 -23.19 8.69 -11.11
C GLU A 80 -22.93 7.49 -10.18
N LYS A 81 -23.66 7.40 -9.06
CA LYS A 81 -23.45 6.41 -7.99
C LYS A 81 -22.04 6.44 -7.39
N ASN A 82 -21.42 7.61 -7.33
CA ASN A 82 -20.11 7.79 -6.71
C ASN A 82 -20.25 7.98 -5.19
N ILE A 83 -20.48 6.86 -4.49
CA ILE A 83 -20.78 6.81 -3.05
C ILE A 83 -19.63 7.38 -2.21
N ALA A 84 -18.37 7.11 -2.56
CA ALA A 84 -17.23 7.57 -1.78
C ALA A 84 -17.16 9.11 -1.74
N VAL A 85 -17.26 9.75 -2.91
CA VAL A 85 -17.25 11.22 -3.01
C VAL A 85 -18.50 11.83 -2.37
N PHE A 86 -19.66 11.17 -2.49
CA PHE A 86 -20.88 11.57 -1.77
C PHE A 86 -20.67 11.59 -0.25
N LEU A 87 -20.05 10.54 0.32
CA LEU A 87 -19.71 10.50 1.75
C LEU A 87 -18.71 11.59 2.15
N SER A 88 -17.73 11.91 1.29
CA SER A 88 -16.81 13.04 1.48
C SER A 88 -17.57 14.38 1.60
N PHE A 89 -18.57 14.61 0.75
CA PHE A 89 -19.39 15.82 0.83
C PHE A 89 -20.24 15.88 2.09
N LEU A 90 -20.91 14.79 2.47
CA LEU A 90 -21.69 14.75 3.71
C LEU A 90 -20.81 15.04 4.94
N ARG A 91 -19.59 14.49 4.96
CA ARG A 91 -18.60 14.77 6.01
C ARG A 91 -18.22 16.25 6.03
N PHE A 92 -17.95 16.85 4.88
CA PHE A 92 -17.61 18.27 4.80
C PHE A 92 -18.74 19.15 5.32
N LEU A 93 -19.97 18.90 4.90
CA LEU A 93 -21.15 19.64 5.35
C LEU A 93 -21.38 19.49 6.86
N TYR A 94 -21.22 18.27 7.38
CA TYR A 94 -21.29 18.05 8.82
C TYR A 94 -20.26 18.87 9.59
N VAL A 95 -19.01 18.91 9.12
CA VAL A 95 -17.95 19.71 9.77
C VAL A 95 -18.28 21.21 9.72
N LEU A 96 -18.82 21.71 8.60
CA LEU A 96 -19.24 23.11 8.47
C LEU A 96 -20.38 23.47 9.44
N GLU A 97 -21.42 22.63 9.54
CA GLU A 97 -22.53 22.83 10.47
C GLU A 97 -22.06 22.70 11.94
N TYR A 98 -21.21 21.73 12.25
CA TYR A 98 -20.65 21.54 13.59
C TYR A 98 -19.85 22.76 14.08
N LEU A 99 -19.09 23.38 13.17
CA LEU A 99 -18.30 24.59 13.44
C LEU A 99 -19.11 25.89 13.43
N ASN A 100 -20.43 25.81 13.22
CA ASN A 100 -21.33 26.95 13.06
C ASN A 100 -20.94 27.89 11.91
N VAL A 101 -20.29 27.35 10.87
CA VAL A 101 -19.89 28.15 9.69
C VAL A 101 -21.13 28.47 8.87
N PHE A 102 -22.00 27.46 8.66
CA PHE A 102 -23.29 27.60 7.99
C PHE A 102 -24.40 26.82 8.69
N GLU A 103 -25.64 27.27 8.50
CA GLU A 103 -26.85 26.52 8.83
C GLU A 103 -27.47 25.91 7.56
N GLY A 104 -27.69 24.60 7.57
CA GLY A 104 -28.23 23.83 6.44
C GLY A 104 -29.14 22.68 6.88
N ASP A 105 -29.40 21.75 5.97
CA ASP A 105 -30.18 20.53 6.20
C ASP A 105 -29.31 19.27 6.34
N ALA A 106 -27.98 19.41 6.45
CA ALA A 106 -27.06 18.29 6.34
C ALA A 106 -27.17 17.34 7.53
N ILE A 107 -27.20 17.83 8.77
CA ILE A 107 -27.43 16.99 9.96
C ILE A 107 -28.72 16.19 9.80
N SER A 108 -29.83 16.84 9.42
CA SER A 108 -31.12 16.18 9.26
C SER A 108 -31.13 15.13 8.14
N THR A 109 -30.34 15.35 7.08
CA THR A 109 -30.16 14.38 6.00
C THR A 109 -29.34 13.19 6.48
N ILE A 110 -28.25 13.43 7.22
CA ILE A 110 -27.39 12.37 7.72
C ILE A 110 -28.10 11.54 8.80
N GLU A 111 -28.96 12.13 9.63
CA GLU A 111 -29.78 11.42 10.61
C GLU A 111 -30.72 10.38 10.01
N ARG A 112 -31.10 10.52 8.73
CA ARG A 112 -31.91 9.55 8.00
C ARG A 112 -31.11 8.34 7.51
N LEU A 113 -29.78 8.41 7.54
CA LEU A 113 -28.91 7.32 7.12
C LEU A 113 -28.70 6.29 8.23
N ASP A 114 -28.40 5.06 7.83
CA ASP A 114 -28.08 3.96 8.75
C ASP A 114 -26.93 4.33 9.69
N GLU A 115 -26.93 3.76 10.91
CA GLU A 115 -25.91 4.01 11.92
C GLU A 115 -24.49 3.76 11.42
N LYS A 116 -24.24 2.70 10.65
CA LYS A 116 -22.90 2.42 10.11
C LYS A 116 -22.45 3.49 9.12
N VAL A 117 -23.37 4.00 8.29
CA VAL A 117 -23.10 5.10 7.36
C VAL A 117 -22.75 6.37 8.14
N ARG A 118 -23.53 6.67 9.20
CA ARG A 118 -23.25 7.80 10.09
C ARG A 118 -21.89 7.69 10.77
N ARG A 119 -21.46 6.48 11.16
CA ARG A 119 -20.12 6.25 11.72
C ARG A 119 -19.00 6.59 10.73
N VAL A 120 -19.13 6.26 9.45
CA VAL A 120 -18.14 6.69 8.43
C VAL A 120 -17.97 8.22 8.39
N ILE A 121 -19.05 8.96 8.66
CA ILE A 121 -19.07 10.43 8.61
C ILE A 121 -18.54 11.04 9.92
N PHE A 122 -18.94 10.50 11.09
CA PHE A 122 -18.75 11.15 12.39
C PHE A 122 -17.70 10.48 13.31
N ASP A 123 -17.51 9.16 13.19
CA ASP A 123 -16.61 8.38 14.06
C ASP A 123 -15.19 8.51 13.53
N CYS A 124 -14.53 9.65 13.80
CA CYS A 124 -13.19 10.01 13.34
C CYS A 124 -12.40 10.62 14.49
N LYS A 125 -11.37 9.91 14.97
CA LYS A 125 -10.47 10.34 16.04
C LYS A 125 -9.35 11.25 15.53
N GLY A 126 -8.93 11.11 14.27
CA GLY A 126 -7.92 11.97 13.64
C GLY A 126 -8.35 13.42 13.49
N LEU A 127 -9.66 13.65 13.42
CA LEU A 127 -10.27 14.94 13.72
C LEU A 127 -10.27 15.16 15.24
N ASP A 128 -9.09 15.35 15.84
CA ASP A 128 -9.00 15.67 17.27
C ASP A 128 -9.95 16.84 17.56
N ARG A 129 -10.93 16.62 18.45
CA ARG A 129 -11.87 17.65 18.90
C ARG A 129 -11.14 18.85 19.51
N ASN A 130 -9.89 18.67 19.97
CA ASN A 130 -9.03 19.75 20.40
C ASN A 130 -8.35 20.49 19.22
N LYS A 131 -8.12 19.85 18.07
CA LYS A 131 -7.77 20.54 16.80
C LYS A 131 -8.97 21.28 16.19
N LEU A 132 -10.19 20.88 16.58
CA LEU A 132 -11.46 21.60 16.36
C LEU A 132 -11.69 22.75 17.36
N LEU A 133 -10.70 23.18 18.17
CA LEU A 133 -10.72 24.42 18.96
C LEU A 133 -10.77 25.71 18.08
N VAL A 134 -11.31 25.62 16.87
CA VAL A 134 -11.97 26.75 16.24
C VAL A 134 -13.16 27.03 17.15
N LYS A 135 -13.17 28.19 17.84
CA LYS A 135 -14.37 28.64 18.55
C LYS A 135 -15.55 28.46 17.60
N LYS A 136 -16.62 27.80 18.08
CA LYS A 136 -17.91 27.87 17.40
C LYS A 136 -18.17 29.33 17.09
N GLU A 137 -18.47 29.62 15.83
CA GLU A 137 -18.73 30.98 15.42
C GLU A 137 -19.93 31.55 16.20
N ASP A 138 -19.87 32.82 16.54
CA ASP A 138 -20.99 33.50 17.16
C ASP A 138 -22.14 33.70 16.15
N GLU A 139 -21.81 33.81 14.86
CA GLU A 139 -22.76 34.01 13.75
C GLU A 139 -22.56 32.99 12.62
N SER A 140 -23.64 32.29 12.29
CA SER A 140 -23.78 31.37 11.16
C SER A 140 -24.41 32.11 9.95
N ILE A 141 -24.11 31.65 8.75
CA ILE A 141 -24.84 32.09 7.54
C ILE A 141 -25.73 30.95 7.06
N ARG A 142 -26.98 31.26 6.73
CA ARG A 142 -27.90 30.26 6.21
C ARG A 142 -27.51 29.88 4.78
N MET A 143 -27.12 28.63 4.58
CA MET A 143 -26.83 28.07 3.27
C MET A 143 -28.06 27.30 2.80
N ASN A 144 -28.77 27.82 1.79
CA ASN A 144 -29.95 27.16 1.22
C ASN A 144 -29.56 25.96 0.33
N LEU A 145 -28.83 25.00 0.89
CA LEU A 145 -28.48 23.73 0.26
C LEU A 145 -29.65 22.78 0.37
N LYS A 146 -29.93 22.01 -0.68
CA LYS A 146 -30.90 20.90 -0.64
C LYS A 146 -30.25 19.62 -1.15
N ILE A 147 -30.13 18.62 -0.29
CA ILE A 147 -29.57 17.33 -0.66
C ILE A 147 -30.72 16.40 -1.07
N LYS A 148 -30.74 15.96 -2.34
CA LYS A 148 -31.71 14.97 -2.81
C LYS A 148 -31.15 13.57 -2.55
N LEU A 149 -31.58 12.97 -1.44
CA LEU A 149 -31.30 11.56 -1.16
C LEU A 149 -32.53 10.72 -1.51
N GLU A 150 -32.49 10.04 -2.65
CA GLU A 150 -33.55 9.10 -3.05
C GLU A 150 -33.35 7.74 -2.33
N ASP A 151 -34.45 7.11 -1.92
CA ASP A 151 -34.42 5.83 -1.20
C ASP A 151 -33.58 4.73 -1.88
N PRO A 152 -33.61 4.54 -3.22
CA PRO A 152 -32.77 3.54 -3.88
C PRO A 152 -31.27 3.81 -3.70
N PHE A 153 -30.83 5.07 -3.77
CA PHE A 153 -29.43 5.42 -3.58
C PHE A 153 -29.01 5.26 -2.12
N ALA A 154 -29.87 5.62 -1.16
CA ALA A 154 -29.59 5.40 0.27
C ALA A 154 -29.32 3.91 0.59
N VAL A 155 -30.06 3.00 -0.03
CA VAL A 155 -29.83 1.54 0.09
C VAL A 155 -28.47 1.13 -0.49
N GLU A 156 -28.05 1.72 -1.61
CA GLU A 156 -26.73 1.46 -2.19
C GLU A 156 -25.59 1.98 -1.30
N VAL A 157 -25.75 3.16 -0.69
CA VAL A 157 -24.81 3.71 0.30
C VAL A 157 -24.65 2.74 1.49
N CYS A 158 -25.76 2.23 2.03
CA CYS A 158 -25.72 1.26 3.13
C CYS A 158 -24.97 -0.02 2.75
N LYS A 159 -25.24 -0.59 1.56
CA LYS A 159 -24.54 -1.79 1.07
C LYS A 159 -23.04 -1.54 0.87
N TYR A 160 -22.68 -0.38 0.33
CA TYR A 160 -21.29 0.00 0.13
C TYR A 160 -20.54 0.07 1.48
N VAL A 161 -21.12 0.76 2.47
CA VAL A 161 -20.53 0.88 3.81
C VAL A 161 -20.47 -0.46 4.53
N GLU A 162 -21.48 -1.32 4.37
CA GLU A 162 -21.48 -2.67 4.93
C GLU A 162 -20.32 -3.51 4.37
N ASN A 163 -20.17 -3.55 3.05
CA ASN A 163 -19.08 -4.29 2.40
C ASN A 163 -17.69 -3.75 2.80
N PHE A 164 -17.55 -2.43 2.88
CA PHE A 164 -16.34 -1.79 3.38
C PHE A 164 -16.05 -2.19 4.84
N SER A 165 -17.04 -2.11 5.72
CA SER A 165 -16.90 -2.47 7.14
C SER A 165 -16.52 -3.93 7.32
N GLN A 166 -17.13 -4.85 6.57
CA GLN A 166 -16.77 -6.27 6.58
C GLN A 166 -15.33 -6.50 6.13
N THR A 167 -14.88 -5.77 5.11
CA THR A 167 -13.48 -5.82 4.64
C THR A 167 -12.52 -5.32 5.72
N ALA A 168 -12.84 -4.20 6.39
CA ALA A 168 -12.05 -3.66 7.48
C ALA A 168 -11.95 -4.64 8.67
N VAL A 169 -13.07 -5.27 9.05
CA VAL A 169 -13.07 -6.32 10.11
C VAL A 169 -12.19 -7.50 9.69
N LYS A 170 -12.31 -7.98 8.44
CA LYS A 170 -11.51 -9.10 7.92
C LYS A 170 -10.00 -8.83 8.03
N VAL A 171 -9.56 -7.59 7.83
CA VAL A 171 -8.14 -7.25 7.91
C VAL A 171 -7.67 -6.92 9.33
N GLY A 172 -8.56 -6.81 10.32
CA GLY A 172 -8.18 -6.66 11.74
C GLY A 172 -8.76 -5.46 12.47
N MET A 173 -9.80 -4.80 11.94
CA MET A 173 -10.56 -3.79 12.67
C MET A 173 -11.36 -4.41 13.80
N ASP A 174 -11.32 -3.79 14.98
CA ASP A 174 -12.12 -4.16 16.15
C ASP A 174 -13.11 -3.05 16.56
N GLY A 175 -13.88 -3.30 17.64
CA GLY A 175 -14.94 -2.40 18.09
C GLY A 175 -14.47 -1.04 18.63
N ASN A 176 -13.19 -0.91 18.99
CA ASN A 176 -12.62 0.34 19.48
C ASN A 176 -12.09 1.23 18.34
N ASP A 177 -11.91 0.69 17.14
CA ASP A 177 -11.37 1.41 16.00
C ASP A 177 -12.41 2.37 15.40
N SER A 178 -11.92 3.51 14.90
CA SER A 178 -12.76 4.52 14.24
C SER A 178 -13.05 4.13 12.79
N LEU A 179 -14.32 3.81 12.49
CA LEU A 179 -14.72 3.40 11.14
C LEU A 179 -14.47 4.50 10.10
N GLY A 180 -14.68 5.76 10.49
CA GLY A 180 -14.47 6.90 9.61
C GLY A 180 -12.98 7.19 9.33
N ASP A 181 -12.07 7.01 10.30
CA ASP A 181 -10.64 7.16 10.05
C ASP A 181 -10.09 6.02 9.16
N VAL A 182 -10.58 4.79 9.35
CA VAL A 182 -10.27 3.66 8.45
C VAL A 182 -10.76 3.96 7.03
N PHE A 183 -11.96 4.54 6.89
CA PHE A 183 -12.51 4.92 5.59
C PHE A 183 -11.65 5.99 4.89
N ILE A 184 -11.18 6.99 5.63
CA ILE A 184 -10.29 8.02 5.09
C ILE A 184 -8.98 7.41 4.62
N ALA A 185 -8.33 6.59 5.45
CA ALA A 185 -7.09 5.92 5.07
C ALA A 185 -7.29 5.07 3.80
N HIS A 186 -8.37 4.30 3.76
CA HIS A 186 -8.75 3.50 2.59
C HIS A 186 -8.91 4.36 1.33
N HIS A 187 -9.64 5.47 1.42
CA HIS A 187 -9.88 6.35 0.28
C HIS A 187 -8.59 7.07 -0.15
N LEU A 188 -7.81 7.59 0.80
CA LEU A 188 -6.56 8.29 0.54
C LEU A 188 -5.59 7.46 -0.29
N VAL A 189 -5.34 6.21 0.11
CA VAL A 189 -4.39 5.36 -0.62
C VAL A 189 -4.93 4.85 -1.95
N LYS A 190 -6.25 4.84 -2.13
CA LYS A 190 -6.90 4.45 -3.38
C LYS A 190 -6.88 5.58 -4.41
N GLU A 191 -7.10 6.82 -3.98
CA GLU A 191 -7.11 7.99 -4.87
C GLU A 191 -5.69 8.45 -5.26
N ILE A 192 -4.68 8.12 -4.45
CA ILE A 192 -3.26 8.49 -4.67
C ILE A 192 -2.39 7.23 -4.81
N ASP A 193 -2.89 6.21 -5.50
CA ASP A 193 -2.24 4.90 -5.63
C ASP A 193 -1.06 4.89 -6.64
N PHE A 194 -0.83 6.03 -7.28
CA PHE A 194 0.23 6.25 -8.27
C PHE A 194 1.42 7.06 -7.73
N ASP A 195 1.24 7.81 -6.64
CA ASP A 195 2.29 8.65 -6.03
C ASP A 195 2.46 8.34 -4.55
N LYS A 196 3.48 7.52 -4.27
CA LYS A 196 3.83 7.11 -2.91
C LYS A 196 4.23 8.29 -2.01
N GLN A 197 4.95 9.28 -2.56
CA GLN A 197 5.44 10.40 -1.75
C GLN A 197 4.28 11.28 -1.31
N GLU A 198 3.41 11.64 -2.26
CA GLU A 198 2.21 12.42 -1.98
C GLU A 198 1.26 11.67 -1.04
N CYS A 199 1.06 10.37 -1.25
CA CYS A 199 0.23 9.55 -0.36
C CYS A 199 0.76 9.53 1.08
N CYS A 200 2.06 9.33 1.28
CA CYS A 200 2.67 9.38 2.62
C CYS A 200 2.60 10.78 3.25
N LEU A 201 2.77 11.84 2.45
CA LEU A 201 2.65 13.22 2.91
C LEU A 201 1.24 13.51 3.42
N GLN A 202 0.22 13.24 2.60
CA GLN A 202 -1.19 13.45 2.95
C GLN A 202 -1.62 12.59 4.13
N ALA A 203 -1.16 11.33 4.21
CA ALA A 203 -1.41 10.48 5.37
C ALA A 203 -0.80 11.08 6.65
N SER A 204 0.40 11.64 6.58
CA SER A 204 1.06 12.28 7.73
C SER A 204 0.42 13.62 8.14
N CYS A 205 -0.36 14.26 7.25
CA CYS A 205 -1.13 15.45 7.59
C CYS A 205 -2.39 15.13 8.42
N TYR A 206 -2.95 13.92 8.26
CA TYR A 206 -4.18 13.51 8.93
C TYR A 206 -3.94 12.58 10.13
N PHE A 207 -3.04 11.61 9.97
CA PHE A 207 -2.76 10.58 10.95
C PHE A 207 -1.53 10.92 11.80
N ASP A 208 -1.62 10.65 13.09
CA ASP A 208 -0.55 10.78 14.09
C ASP A 208 -0.45 9.51 14.95
N GLU A 209 0.42 9.53 15.98
CA GLU A 209 0.69 8.38 16.84
C GLU A 209 -0.56 7.78 17.51
N ASN A 210 -1.67 8.53 17.60
CA ASN A 210 -2.90 8.06 18.24
C ASN A 210 -3.84 7.29 17.32
N ASN A 211 -3.64 7.33 16.00
CA ASN A 211 -4.56 6.76 15.01
C ASN A 211 -3.86 6.04 13.84
N TYR A 212 -2.58 5.68 14.00
CA TYR A 212 -1.89 4.85 13.02
C TYR A 212 -2.52 3.46 12.88
N ARG A 213 -3.19 2.96 13.91
CA ARG A 213 -3.93 1.70 13.83
C ARG A 213 -5.00 1.76 12.74
N GLU A 214 -5.81 2.81 12.73
CA GLU A 214 -6.82 3.03 11.70
C GLU A 214 -6.20 3.24 10.31
N LEU A 215 -5.04 3.91 10.21
CA LEU A 215 -4.28 4.03 8.97
C LEU A 215 -3.85 2.66 8.42
N ILE A 216 -3.28 1.80 9.27
CA ILE A 216 -2.84 0.45 8.89
C ILE A 216 -4.02 -0.37 8.36
N ILE A 217 -5.14 -0.37 9.07
CA ILE A 217 -6.37 -1.08 8.67
C ILE A 217 -6.91 -0.53 7.35
N GLY A 218 -6.93 0.79 7.17
CA GLY A 218 -7.41 1.42 5.93
C GLY A 218 -6.56 1.04 4.71
N ILE A 219 -5.23 1.02 4.87
CA ILE A 219 -4.30 0.58 3.81
C ILE A 219 -4.56 -0.89 3.43
N LEU A 220 -4.69 -1.77 4.43
CA LEU A 220 -4.96 -3.20 4.19
C LEU A 220 -6.32 -3.42 3.56
N SER A 221 -7.33 -2.66 3.98
CA SER A 221 -8.68 -2.72 3.41
C SER A 221 -8.69 -2.29 1.95
N ALA A 222 -7.93 -1.25 1.58
CA ALA A 222 -7.78 -0.84 0.18
C ALA A 222 -7.08 -1.93 -0.66
N ARG A 223 -6.04 -2.56 -0.10
CA ARG A 223 -5.32 -3.67 -0.74
C ARG A 223 -6.21 -4.87 -1.04
N GLU A 224 -7.20 -5.16 -0.21
CA GLU A 224 -8.16 -6.25 -0.50
C GLU A 224 -9.04 -5.96 -1.72
N ILE A 225 -9.26 -4.68 -2.06
CA ILE A 225 -10.08 -4.26 -3.20
C ILE A 225 -9.24 -4.17 -4.50
N ILE A 226 -7.99 -3.71 -4.40
CA ILE A 226 -7.06 -3.56 -5.54
C ILE A 226 -5.75 -4.35 -5.30
N PRO A 227 -5.83 -5.70 -5.24
CA PRO A 227 -4.68 -6.54 -4.89
C PRO A 227 -3.52 -6.46 -5.90
N GLU A 228 -3.78 -6.09 -7.15
CA GLU A 228 -2.78 -5.87 -8.20
C GLU A 228 -1.77 -4.79 -7.83
N ASN A 229 -2.17 -3.78 -7.04
CA ASN A 229 -1.28 -2.70 -6.59
C ASN A 229 -0.54 -3.05 -5.28
N SER A 230 -0.40 -4.34 -4.95
CA SER A 230 0.27 -4.82 -3.73
C SER A 230 1.71 -4.29 -3.57
N ILE A 231 2.41 -3.94 -4.65
CA ILE A 231 3.76 -3.36 -4.56
C ILE A 231 3.71 -1.95 -3.96
N PHE A 232 2.77 -1.12 -4.40
CA PHE A 232 2.56 0.22 -3.85
C PHE A 232 2.30 0.17 -2.35
N PHE A 233 1.35 -0.66 -1.91
CA PHE A 233 1.02 -0.77 -0.48
C PHE A 233 2.21 -1.21 0.39
N ARG A 234 3.05 -2.14 -0.09
CA ARG A 234 4.28 -2.52 0.63
C ARG A 234 5.20 -1.31 0.82
N PHE A 235 5.39 -0.51 -0.22
CA PHE A 235 6.24 0.67 -0.13
C PHE A 235 5.64 1.79 0.72
N ILE A 236 4.31 1.92 0.79
CA ILE A 236 3.63 2.83 1.71
C ILE A 236 3.95 2.45 3.16
N PHE A 237 3.74 1.18 3.56
CA PHE A 237 4.07 0.71 4.91
C PHE A 237 5.54 0.97 5.26
N VAL A 238 6.45 0.63 4.36
CA VAL A 238 7.88 0.86 4.57
C VAL A 238 8.16 2.35 4.72
N SER A 239 7.58 3.22 3.88
CA SER A 239 7.83 4.67 3.92
C SER A 239 7.27 5.34 5.17
N LEU A 240 6.08 4.92 5.62
CA LEU A 240 5.48 5.38 6.88
C LEU A 240 6.28 4.93 8.11
N GLY A 241 7.08 3.86 7.99
CA GLY A 241 8.03 3.43 9.02
C GLY A 241 9.08 4.48 9.41
N LYS A 242 9.21 5.58 8.66
CA LYS A 242 10.05 6.73 9.04
C LYS A 242 9.38 7.68 10.03
N ASN A 243 8.09 7.52 10.25
CA ASN A 243 7.34 8.34 11.20
C ASN A 243 7.46 7.71 12.58
N LYS A 244 7.78 8.53 13.58
CA LYS A 244 7.87 8.10 14.97
C LYS A 244 6.55 7.46 15.39
N GLY A 245 6.63 6.32 16.09
CA GLY A 245 5.47 5.57 16.60
C GLY A 245 4.78 4.66 15.59
N PHE A 246 4.96 4.85 14.27
CA PHE A 246 4.28 4.04 13.25
C PHE A 246 4.70 2.56 13.31
N LEU A 247 6.00 2.26 13.37
CA LEU A 247 6.48 0.87 13.43
C LEU A 247 6.02 0.17 14.72
N SER A 248 6.06 0.86 15.87
CA SER A 248 5.52 0.32 17.11
C SER A 248 4.05 -0.09 16.97
N GLU A 249 3.21 0.77 16.39
CA GLU A 249 1.79 0.46 16.21
C GLU A 249 1.57 -0.64 15.16
N PHE A 250 2.34 -0.63 14.07
CA PHE A 250 2.33 -1.70 13.07
C PHE A 250 2.72 -3.05 13.68
N TYR A 251 3.70 -3.09 14.57
CA TYR A 251 4.10 -4.32 15.25
C TYR A 251 3.03 -4.82 16.22
N LYS A 252 2.41 -3.93 17.00
CA LYS A 252 1.25 -4.31 17.83
C LYS A 252 0.12 -4.89 16.97
N PHE A 253 -0.15 -4.27 15.82
CA PHE A 253 -1.14 -4.78 14.88
C PHE A 253 -0.77 -6.19 14.38
N VAL A 254 0.46 -6.38 13.89
CA VAL A 254 0.96 -7.68 13.38
C VAL A 254 0.91 -8.78 14.45
N SER A 255 1.13 -8.46 15.73
CA SER A 255 1.01 -9.42 16.84
C SER A 255 -0.40 -10.00 17.01
N ASN A 256 -1.43 -9.27 16.56
CA ASN A 256 -2.83 -9.59 16.81
C ASN A 256 -3.58 -10.14 15.58
N VAL A 257 -2.89 -10.28 14.44
CA VAL A 257 -3.49 -10.76 13.19
C VAL A 257 -2.73 -11.96 12.62
N GLU A 258 -3.43 -12.78 11.85
CA GLU A 258 -2.79 -13.87 11.11
C GLU A 258 -1.90 -13.28 10.00
N LYS A 259 -0.60 -13.58 10.06
CA LYS A 259 0.36 -13.11 9.07
C LYS A 259 0.16 -13.85 7.76
N ASN A 260 -0.14 -13.11 6.70
CA ASN A 260 -0.20 -13.64 5.34
C ASN A 260 1.08 -13.28 4.55
N LYS A 261 1.18 -13.80 3.32
CA LYS A 261 2.31 -13.52 2.41
C LYS A 261 2.59 -12.02 2.23
N PHE A 262 1.56 -11.17 2.21
CA PHE A 262 1.73 -9.73 2.08
C PHE A 262 2.43 -9.13 3.30
N LEU A 263 1.97 -9.45 4.51
CA LEU A 263 2.58 -8.96 5.75
C LEU A 263 4.03 -9.45 5.91
N TYR A 264 4.31 -10.71 5.55
CA TYR A 264 5.69 -11.21 5.52
C TYR A 264 6.58 -10.40 4.57
N SER A 265 6.10 -10.08 3.35
CA SER A 265 6.86 -9.21 2.44
C SER A 265 7.08 -7.81 3.00
N VAL A 266 6.09 -7.22 3.69
CA VAL A 266 6.24 -5.90 4.34
C VAL A 266 7.31 -5.95 5.42
N LEU A 267 7.26 -6.95 6.31
CA LEU A 267 8.25 -7.13 7.38
C LEU A 267 9.66 -7.35 6.82
N ALA A 268 9.81 -8.14 5.77
CA ALA A 268 11.10 -8.35 5.11
C ALA A 268 11.66 -7.04 4.52
N LEU A 269 10.82 -6.20 3.90
CA LEU A 269 11.24 -4.90 3.38
C LEU A 269 11.57 -3.89 4.48
N ILE A 270 10.86 -3.93 5.62
CA ILE A 270 11.20 -3.14 6.82
C ILE A 270 12.59 -3.53 7.32
N TYR A 271 12.88 -4.83 7.44
CA TYR A 271 14.23 -5.31 7.79
C TYR A 271 15.28 -4.75 6.82
N GLU A 272 15.09 -4.93 5.51
CA GLU A 272 16.06 -4.50 4.52
C GLU A 272 16.30 -2.98 4.54
N THR A 273 15.22 -2.21 4.75
CA THR A 273 15.28 -0.75 4.74
C THR A 273 15.90 -0.18 6.01
N TYR A 274 15.57 -0.75 7.17
CA TYR A 274 15.90 -0.15 8.46
C TYR A 274 16.93 -0.93 9.27
N TYR A 275 16.83 -2.25 9.31
CA TYR A 275 17.61 -3.06 10.26
C TYR A 275 18.85 -3.72 9.63
N ALA A 276 18.87 -3.90 8.31
CA ALA A 276 20.04 -4.43 7.59
C ALA A 276 21.14 -3.36 7.40
N VAL A 277 20.79 -2.08 7.37
CA VAL A 277 21.71 -1.00 7.02
C VAL A 277 22.51 -0.51 8.23
N PRO A 278 23.86 -0.48 8.16
CA PRO A 278 24.67 0.06 9.24
C PRO A 278 24.33 1.54 9.54
N PRO A 279 24.33 1.97 10.81
CA PRO A 279 23.92 3.33 11.19
C PRO A 279 24.65 4.47 10.47
N LYS A 280 25.89 4.23 10.02
CA LYS A 280 26.78 5.26 9.42
C LYS A 280 26.58 5.51 7.91
N LYS A 281 25.71 4.77 7.20
CA LYS A 281 25.63 4.80 5.73
C LYS A 281 24.30 5.29 5.14
N GLN A 282 23.48 6.01 5.91
CA GLN A 282 22.11 6.32 5.47
C GLN A 282 21.95 7.75 4.92
N PHE A 283 21.42 7.84 3.69
CA PHE A 283 20.98 9.08 3.03
C PHE A 283 19.49 9.42 3.31
N TYR A 284 18.79 8.63 4.12
CA TYR A 284 17.32 8.63 4.23
C TYR A 284 16.78 8.77 5.66
N ALA A 285 17.58 9.30 6.59
CA ALA A 285 17.10 9.61 7.93
C ALA A 285 16.21 10.86 7.89
N SER A 286 15.00 10.78 8.47
CA SER A 286 14.34 12.00 8.93
C SER A 286 15.18 12.58 10.07
N TYR A 287 15.19 13.90 10.24
CA TYR A 287 16.01 14.57 11.26
C TYR A 287 15.65 14.15 12.72
N TYR A 288 14.58 13.38 12.95
CA TYR A 288 13.99 13.21 14.29
C TYR A 288 13.73 11.76 14.74
N TYR A 289 13.79 10.75 13.88
CA TYR A 289 13.60 9.34 14.28
C TYR A 289 14.39 8.37 13.39
N GLN A 290 15.00 7.38 14.04
CA GLN A 290 15.87 6.38 13.42
C GLN A 290 15.49 4.98 13.93
N PRO A 291 14.66 4.23 13.19
CA PRO A 291 14.21 2.89 13.59
C PRO A 291 15.34 1.94 14.00
N GLN A 292 16.48 2.05 13.32
CA GLN A 292 17.66 1.21 13.56
C GLN A 292 18.35 1.42 14.90
N LEU A 293 18.04 2.53 15.60
CA LEU A 293 18.57 2.82 16.93
C LEU A 293 17.58 2.47 18.05
N ASN A 294 16.37 2.03 17.71
CA ASN A 294 15.34 1.69 18.69
C ASN A 294 15.38 0.20 19.01
N GLU A 295 16.17 -0.17 20.04
CA GLU A 295 16.36 -1.56 20.46
C GLU A 295 15.02 -2.26 20.78
N ALA A 296 14.07 -1.58 21.42
CA ALA A 296 12.78 -2.17 21.78
C ALA A 296 11.94 -2.54 20.54
N GLU A 297 11.97 -1.71 19.50
CA GLU A 297 11.29 -2.02 18.23
C GLU A 297 11.99 -3.15 17.47
N ILE A 298 13.32 -3.19 17.51
CA ILE A 298 14.10 -4.27 16.90
C ILE A 298 13.81 -5.61 17.59
N ASP A 299 13.76 -5.63 18.92
CA ASP A 299 13.45 -6.83 19.70
C ASP A 299 12.02 -7.31 19.43
N THR A 300 11.07 -6.38 19.34
CA THR A 300 9.69 -6.70 18.93
C THR A 300 9.66 -7.30 17.52
N PHE A 301 10.37 -6.71 16.56
CA PHE A 301 10.48 -7.26 15.20
C PHE A 301 11.06 -8.68 15.20
N LYS A 302 12.14 -8.91 15.96
CA LYS A 302 12.77 -10.23 16.05
C LYS A 302 11.83 -11.30 16.58
N SER A 303 10.89 -10.94 17.45
CA SER A 303 9.87 -11.88 17.94
C SER A 303 8.92 -12.39 16.84
N PHE A 304 8.83 -11.69 15.71
CA PHE A 304 7.99 -12.11 14.58
C PHE A 304 8.67 -13.07 13.62
N ILE A 305 9.98 -13.34 13.77
CA ILE A 305 10.75 -14.18 12.87
C ILE A 305 10.36 -15.65 13.08
N ASP A 306 9.50 -16.12 12.18
CA ASP A 306 9.21 -17.52 11.93
C ASP A 306 9.90 -17.99 10.62
N GLU A 307 9.72 -19.25 10.26
CA GLU A 307 10.29 -19.83 9.04
C GLU A 307 9.84 -19.09 7.78
N ASN A 308 8.56 -18.68 7.70
CA ASN A 308 8.01 -17.97 6.55
C ASN A 308 8.63 -16.58 6.40
N LEU A 309 8.77 -15.83 7.49
CA LEU A 309 9.41 -14.52 7.47
C LEU A 309 10.89 -14.66 7.10
N ALA A 310 11.60 -15.66 7.65
CA ALA A 310 13.00 -15.91 7.31
C ALA A 310 13.19 -16.22 5.82
N VAL A 311 12.33 -17.06 5.23
CA VAL A 311 12.32 -17.35 3.79
C VAL A 311 12.06 -16.09 2.97
N GLU A 312 11.14 -15.23 3.40
CA GLU A 312 10.83 -13.99 2.69
C GLU A 312 11.98 -12.97 2.78
N MET A 313 12.64 -12.84 3.94
CA MET A 313 13.83 -11.99 4.12
C MET A 313 15.00 -12.44 3.24
N LEU A 314 15.20 -13.74 3.06
CA LEU A 314 16.24 -14.31 2.18
C LEU A 314 16.11 -13.88 0.71
N LYS A 315 14.94 -13.40 0.28
CA LYS A 315 14.72 -12.95 -1.11
C LYS A 315 15.30 -11.57 -1.41
N TYR A 316 15.37 -10.69 -0.40
CA TYR A 316 15.73 -9.29 -0.59
C TYR A 316 17.14 -8.97 -0.08
N SER A 317 17.59 -9.67 0.95
CA SER A 317 18.72 -9.24 1.76
C SER A 317 20.07 -9.87 1.40
N ASN A 318 21.14 -9.14 1.72
CA ASN A 318 22.49 -9.69 1.72
C ASN A 318 22.60 -10.80 2.78
N LEU A 319 23.04 -12.00 2.38
CA LEU A 319 23.12 -13.17 3.26
C LEU A 319 23.98 -12.94 4.50
N GLN A 320 25.08 -12.20 4.39
CA GLN A 320 25.96 -11.94 5.53
C GLN A 320 25.29 -11.03 6.57
N LEU A 321 24.60 -9.97 6.12
CA LEU A 321 23.85 -9.07 7.01
C LEU A 321 22.68 -9.81 7.66
N LEU A 322 21.97 -10.62 6.89
CA LEU A 322 20.85 -11.40 7.37
C LEU A 322 21.27 -12.46 8.40
N LYS A 323 22.41 -13.13 8.18
CA LYS A 323 22.95 -14.11 9.13
C LYS A 323 23.22 -13.50 10.51
N ASN A 324 23.69 -12.25 10.56
CA ASN A 324 23.95 -11.55 11.81
C ASN A 324 22.67 -11.12 12.55
N PHE A 325 21.52 -11.14 11.87
CA PHE A 325 20.24 -10.69 12.41
C PHE A 325 19.29 -11.85 12.73
N LEU A 326 19.31 -12.92 11.92
CA LEU A 326 18.44 -14.08 12.10
C LEU A 326 18.84 -14.91 13.32
N PRO A 327 17.86 -15.47 14.04
CA PRO A 327 18.09 -16.54 15.01
C PRO A 327 18.78 -17.77 14.38
N GLU A 328 19.68 -18.41 15.13
CA GLU A 328 20.49 -19.54 14.63
C GLU A 328 19.65 -20.72 14.14
N ASN A 329 18.47 -20.94 14.73
CA ASN A 329 17.56 -22.00 14.33
C ASN A 329 17.06 -21.87 12.89
N TYR A 330 17.18 -20.70 12.25
CA TYR A 330 16.81 -20.49 10.85
C TYR A 330 18.00 -20.54 9.87
N PHE A 331 19.23 -20.76 10.35
CA PHE A 331 20.40 -20.82 9.47
C PHE A 331 20.36 -21.96 8.46
N HIS A 332 19.59 -23.02 8.73
CA HIS A 332 19.39 -24.13 7.81
C HIS A 332 18.66 -23.73 6.51
N LEU A 333 17.90 -22.63 6.54
CA LEU A 333 17.19 -22.06 5.38
C LEU A 333 18.12 -21.28 4.45
N MET A 334 19.29 -20.85 4.95
CA MET A 334 20.22 -20.04 4.16
C MET A 334 20.84 -20.89 3.04
N PRO A 335 20.92 -20.36 1.81
CA PRO A 335 21.61 -21.07 0.73
C PRO A 335 23.08 -21.23 1.08
N LYS A 336 23.58 -22.46 1.00
CA LYS A 336 25.02 -22.74 1.13
C LYS A 336 25.72 -22.23 -0.12
N GLU A 337 26.77 -21.43 0.04
CA GLU A 337 27.67 -21.14 -1.07
C GLU A 337 28.33 -22.46 -1.51
N LYS A 338 27.97 -22.93 -2.71
CA LYS A 338 28.61 -24.06 -3.36
C LYS A 338 29.54 -23.50 -4.44
N SER A 339 30.83 -23.79 -4.34
CA SER A 339 31.75 -23.70 -5.47
C SER A 339 31.85 -25.08 -6.11
N PHE A 340 31.71 -25.13 -7.43
CA PHE A 340 31.92 -26.35 -8.20
C PHE A 340 33.22 -26.19 -8.98
N GLU A 341 34.25 -26.90 -8.54
CA GLU A 341 35.50 -27.01 -9.29
C GLU A 341 35.34 -28.06 -10.40
N ASN A 342 36.12 -27.90 -11.48
CA ASN A 342 36.24 -28.91 -12.54
C ASN A 342 34.93 -29.27 -13.26
N VAL A 343 34.04 -28.30 -13.47
CA VAL A 343 32.80 -28.49 -14.24
C VAL A 343 33.14 -28.75 -15.71
N GLU A 344 32.86 -29.97 -16.20
CA GLU A 344 33.26 -30.42 -17.53
C GLU A 344 32.57 -29.63 -18.65
N LEU A 345 31.27 -29.38 -18.51
CA LEU A 345 30.52 -28.55 -19.46
C LEU A 345 31.12 -27.15 -19.62
N LYS A 346 31.62 -26.57 -18.54
CA LYS A 346 32.28 -25.26 -18.59
C LYS A 346 33.52 -25.31 -19.47
N ARG A 347 34.35 -26.34 -19.32
CA ARG A 347 35.55 -26.57 -20.16
C ARG A 347 35.18 -26.82 -21.62
N ILE A 348 34.08 -27.52 -21.87
CA ILE A 348 33.55 -27.77 -23.22
C ILE A 348 33.18 -26.46 -23.90
N VAL A 349 32.46 -25.57 -23.20
CA VAL A 349 32.10 -24.24 -23.71
C VAL A 349 33.34 -23.39 -23.96
N GLU A 350 34.27 -23.33 -23.00
CA GLU A 350 35.50 -22.52 -23.10
C GLU A 350 36.44 -23.00 -24.22
N SER A 351 36.45 -24.31 -24.52
CA SER A 351 37.22 -24.89 -25.63
C SER A 351 36.46 -24.92 -26.97
N ASN A 352 35.23 -24.39 -27.00
CA ASN A 352 34.35 -24.37 -28.16
C ASN A 352 34.12 -25.77 -28.80
N ASN A 353 34.06 -26.82 -27.97
CA ASN A 353 33.97 -28.21 -28.42
C ASN A 353 32.64 -28.86 -28.01
N ILE A 354 31.53 -28.20 -28.37
CA ILE A 354 30.17 -28.57 -27.94
C ILE A 354 29.80 -30.02 -28.33
N GLN A 355 30.36 -30.56 -29.40
CA GLN A 355 30.14 -31.95 -29.86
C GLN A 355 30.52 -33.01 -28.81
N LYS A 356 31.41 -32.69 -27.85
CA LYS A 356 31.73 -33.59 -26.74
C LYS A 356 30.54 -33.90 -25.84
N VAL A 357 29.50 -33.06 -25.86
CA VAL A 357 28.26 -33.31 -25.12
C VAL A 357 27.54 -34.56 -25.61
N ASP A 358 27.65 -34.89 -26.90
CA ASP A 358 26.93 -36.02 -27.51
C ASP A 358 27.37 -37.38 -26.92
N GLY A 359 28.55 -37.44 -26.30
CA GLY A 359 29.08 -38.62 -25.63
C GLY A 359 28.85 -38.68 -24.12
N MET A 360 28.20 -37.67 -23.52
CA MET A 360 27.93 -37.64 -22.08
C MET A 360 26.65 -38.39 -21.71
N ASP A 361 26.66 -39.04 -20.55
CA ASP A 361 25.44 -39.55 -19.94
C ASP A 361 24.46 -38.41 -19.64
N LYS A 362 23.16 -38.61 -19.87
CA LYS A 362 22.14 -37.56 -19.70
C LYS A 362 22.08 -37.03 -18.26
N ASN A 363 22.19 -37.88 -17.25
CA ASN A 363 22.15 -37.43 -15.86
C ASN A 363 23.42 -36.66 -15.50
N ASP A 364 24.58 -37.08 -16.00
CA ASP A 364 25.82 -36.31 -15.83
C ASP A 364 25.71 -34.95 -16.54
N PHE A 365 25.20 -34.90 -17.78
CA PHE A 365 24.92 -33.64 -18.47
C PHE A 365 24.03 -32.72 -17.62
N PHE A 366 22.91 -33.21 -17.08
CA PHE A 366 22.02 -32.40 -16.23
C PHE A 366 22.74 -31.90 -14.96
N GLU A 367 23.54 -32.74 -14.34
CA GLU A 367 24.30 -32.41 -13.14
C GLU A 367 25.38 -31.35 -13.43
N GLN A 368 26.17 -31.54 -14.49
CA GLN A 368 27.15 -30.56 -14.96
C GLN A 368 26.49 -29.24 -15.34
N PHE A 369 25.32 -29.29 -16.00
CA PHE A 369 24.59 -28.11 -16.43
C PHE A 369 24.13 -27.30 -15.23
N CYS A 370 23.55 -27.96 -14.23
CA CYS A 370 23.11 -27.30 -13.00
C CYS A 370 24.28 -26.72 -12.19
N LYS A 371 25.44 -27.39 -12.14
CA LYS A 371 26.65 -26.88 -11.49
C LYS A 371 27.21 -25.64 -12.19
N MET A 372 27.23 -25.67 -13.51
CA MET A 372 27.72 -24.58 -14.35
C MET A 372 26.81 -23.34 -14.29
N SER A 373 25.49 -23.56 -14.29
CA SER A 373 24.48 -22.49 -14.23
C SER A 373 24.19 -21.96 -12.83
N TYR A 374 24.66 -22.65 -11.80
CA TYR A 374 24.45 -22.35 -10.39
C TYR A 374 24.61 -20.87 -9.97
N PRO A 375 25.57 -20.07 -10.50
CA PRO A 375 25.83 -18.73 -9.98
C PRO A 375 24.64 -17.77 -10.03
N SER A 376 23.87 -17.71 -11.13
CA SER A 376 22.73 -16.79 -11.24
C SER A 376 21.72 -17.20 -12.31
N VAL A 377 20.50 -16.64 -12.26
CA VAL A 377 19.46 -16.87 -13.27
C VAL A 377 19.98 -16.53 -14.67
N SER A 378 20.78 -15.47 -14.82
CA SER A 378 21.38 -15.12 -16.12
C SER A 378 22.33 -16.20 -16.63
N HIS A 379 23.17 -16.77 -15.77
CA HIS A 379 24.03 -17.90 -16.17
C HIS A 379 23.19 -19.09 -16.62
N PHE A 380 22.13 -19.41 -15.89
CA PHE A 380 21.19 -20.46 -16.29
C PHE A 380 20.62 -20.23 -17.68
N LEU A 381 20.12 -19.02 -17.96
CA LEU A 381 19.52 -18.69 -19.25
C LEU A 381 20.53 -18.73 -20.41
N VAL A 382 21.73 -18.19 -20.22
CA VAL A 382 22.80 -18.22 -21.24
C VAL A 382 23.18 -19.66 -21.57
N TYR A 383 23.38 -20.51 -20.56
CA TYR A 383 23.74 -21.90 -20.82
C TYR A 383 22.56 -22.71 -21.36
N LEU A 384 21.33 -22.41 -20.96
CA LEU A 384 20.15 -23.04 -21.54
C LEU A 384 20.06 -22.74 -23.04
N GLU A 385 20.38 -21.52 -23.47
CA GLU A 385 20.43 -21.13 -24.88
C GLU A 385 21.54 -21.89 -25.63
N ILE A 386 22.76 -21.93 -25.08
CA ILE A 386 23.88 -22.67 -25.69
C ILE A 386 23.55 -24.15 -25.85
N PHE A 387 22.88 -24.75 -24.87
CA PHE A 387 22.55 -26.18 -24.86
C PHE A 387 21.10 -26.49 -25.23
N ALA A 388 20.38 -25.57 -25.87
CA ALA A 388 18.94 -25.70 -26.11
C ALA A 388 18.57 -27.00 -26.84
N GLN A 389 19.41 -27.44 -27.80
CA GLN A 389 19.20 -28.69 -28.53
C GLN A 389 19.22 -29.96 -27.66
N TYR A 390 19.89 -29.90 -26.50
CA TYR A 390 20.01 -31.00 -25.54
C TYR A 390 18.85 -31.05 -24.53
N PHE A 391 17.98 -30.03 -24.55
CA PHE A 391 16.80 -29.92 -23.69
C PHE A 391 15.49 -30.31 -24.39
N ASN A 392 15.57 -31.08 -25.48
CA ASN A 392 14.42 -31.83 -25.98
C ASN A 392 14.26 -33.13 -25.15
N LEU A 393 13.50 -33.04 -24.05
CA LEU A 393 13.46 -34.05 -23.01
C LEU A 393 12.16 -34.87 -23.05
N SER A 394 12.28 -36.19 -22.88
CA SER A 394 11.12 -37.04 -22.56
C SER A 394 10.58 -36.73 -21.16
N GLN A 395 9.36 -37.16 -20.84
CA GLN A 395 8.80 -36.93 -19.50
C GLN A 395 9.64 -37.56 -18.36
N GLU A 396 10.27 -38.71 -18.59
CA GLU A 396 11.16 -39.33 -17.61
C GLU A 396 12.44 -38.50 -17.42
N GLU A 397 12.99 -37.96 -18.51
CA GLU A 397 14.16 -37.10 -18.49
C GLU A 397 13.87 -35.74 -17.84
N GLN A 398 12.68 -35.18 -18.06
CA GLN A 398 12.23 -33.97 -17.36
C GLN A 398 12.19 -34.19 -15.85
N ARG A 399 11.64 -35.32 -15.38
CA ARG A 399 11.65 -35.68 -13.94
C ARG A 399 13.07 -35.86 -13.41
N ALA A 400 13.93 -36.54 -14.15
CA ALA A 400 15.34 -36.72 -13.77
C ALA A 400 16.07 -35.38 -13.65
N PHE A 401 15.90 -34.49 -14.65
CA PHE A 401 16.44 -33.14 -14.63
C PHE A 401 15.94 -32.34 -13.43
N LEU A 402 14.62 -32.34 -13.16
CA LEU A 402 14.03 -31.60 -12.04
C LEU A 402 14.53 -32.09 -10.67
N ASN A 403 14.68 -33.40 -10.50
CA ASN A 403 15.27 -33.99 -9.28
C ASN A 403 16.71 -33.50 -9.06
N ILE A 404 17.53 -33.51 -10.12
CA ILE A 404 18.93 -33.03 -10.08
C ILE A 404 18.97 -31.52 -9.83
N PHE A 405 18.14 -30.76 -10.53
CA PHE A 405 18.03 -29.32 -10.42
C PHE A 405 17.69 -28.88 -8.99
N TYR A 406 16.67 -29.48 -8.39
CA TYR A 406 16.26 -29.16 -7.02
C TYR A 406 17.35 -29.55 -6.01
N ARG A 407 17.94 -30.74 -6.13
CA ARG A 407 19.03 -31.20 -5.26
C ARG A 407 20.24 -30.26 -5.27
N ILE A 408 20.63 -29.76 -6.44
CA ILE A 408 21.79 -28.86 -6.57
C ILE A 408 21.46 -27.47 -6.03
N ASN A 409 20.26 -26.96 -6.32
CA ASN A 409 19.84 -25.60 -6.00
C ASN A 409 19.02 -25.48 -4.71
N GLU A 410 18.98 -26.53 -3.90
CA GLU A 410 18.27 -26.58 -2.62
C GLU A 410 18.53 -25.31 -1.80
N ASN A 411 17.46 -24.77 -1.20
CA ASN A 411 17.44 -23.52 -0.41
C ASN A 411 17.73 -22.23 -1.20
N LYS A 412 17.92 -22.26 -2.53
CA LYS A 412 17.92 -21.06 -3.38
C LYS A 412 16.51 -20.75 -3.89
N PHE A 413 15.55 -20.54 -2.98
CA PHE A 413 14.12 -20.43 -3.29
C PHE A 413 13.81 -19.44 -4.42
N SER A 414 14.36 -18.21 -4.38
CA SER A 414 14.15 -17.21 -5.43
C SER A 414 14.70 -17.65 -6.79
N TYR A 415 15.88 -18.29 -6.81
CA TYR A 415 16.48 -18.83 -8.03
C TYR A 415 15.63 -19.97 -8.60
N ILE A 416 15.22 -20.92 -7.76
CA ILE A 416 14.36 -22.05 -8.13
C ILE A 416 13.05 -21.53 -8.72
N GLU A 417 12.37 -20.59 -8.07
CA GLU A 417 11.10 -20.02 -8.53
C GLU A 417 11.26 -19.33 -9.90
N HIS A 418 12.30 -18.52 -10.08
CA HIS A 418 12.52 -17.80 -11.33
C HIS A 418 12.89 -18.73 -12.48
N VAL A 419 13.78 -19.69 -12.22
CA VAL A 419 14.19 -20.67 -13.21
C VAL A 419 13.03 -21.61 -13.55
N GLY A 420 12.24 -22.06 -12.57
CA GLY A 420 11.05 -22.88 -12.78
C GLY A 420 10.06 -22.21 -13.75
N LYS A 421 9.74 -20.93 -13.54
CA LYS A 421 8.89 -20.16 -14.48
C LYS A 421 9.47 -20.13 -15.91
N LYS A 422 10.80 -20.05 -16.04
CA LYS A 422 11.48 -20.04 -17.35
C LYS A 422 11.49 -21.42 -18.00
N LEU A 423 11.65 -22.49 -17.23
CA LEU A 423 11.57 -23.87 -17.72
C LEU A 423 10.21 -24.16 -18.37
N LEU A 424 9.11 -23.70 -17.77
CA LEU A 424 7.78 -23.76 -18.37
C LEU A 424 7.66 -22.88 -19.61
N LEU A 425 8.10 -21.61 -19.52
CA LEU A 425 7.99 -20.65 -20.62
C LEU A 425 8.72 -21.12 -21.89
N PHE A 426 9.90 -21.71 -21.72
CA PHE A 426 10.71 -22.23 -22.82
C PHE A 426 10.38 -23.69 -23.18
N LYS A 427 9.34 -24.27 -22.58
CA LYS A 427 8.89 -25.65 -22.82
C LYS A 427 10.00 -26.69 -22.64
N VAL A 428 10.91 -26.45 -21.71
CA VAL A 428 11.89 -27.45 -21.26
C VAL A 428 11.20 -28.50 -20.40
N VAL A 429 10.16 -28.08 -19.67
CA VAL A 429 9.32 -28.93 -18.83
C VAL A 429 7.86 -28.68 -19.20
N ASP A 430 7.08 -29.76 -19.32
CA ASP A 430 5.65 -29.70 -19.56
C ASP A 430 4.87 -29.39 -18.28
N GLN A 431 3.73 -28.71 -18.41
CA GLN A 431 2.88 -28.36 -17.26
C GLN A 431 2.49 -29.59 -16.43
N SER A 432 2.15 -30.71 -17.08
CA SER A 432 1.79 -31.95 -16.39
C SER A 432 2.89 -32.51 -15.50
N ILE A 433 4.16 -32.28 -15.86
CA ILE A 433 5.31 -32.69 -15.05
C ILE A 433 5.57 -31.64 -13.97
N ALA A 434 5.45 -30.35 -14.29
CA ALA A 434 5.63 -29.27 -13.32
C ALA A 434 4.69 -29.39 -12.10
N ASP A 435 3.44 -29.82 -12.32
CA ASP A 435 2.46 -30.03 -11.26
C ASP A 435 2.89 -31.12 -10.24
N GLU A 436 3.78 -32.04 -10.62
CA GLU A 436 4.37 -33.05 -9.72
C GLU A 436 5.45 -32.45 -8.78
N TYR A 437 5.94 -31.24 -9.06
CA TYR A 437 7.06 -30.60 -8.38
C TYR A 437 6.68 -29.24 -7.77
N PRO A 438 5.78 -29.20 -6.78
CA PRO A 438 5.30 -27.95 -6.19
C PRO A 438 6.44 -27.11 -5.62
N LYS A 439 7.50 -27.72 -5.08
CA LYS A 439 8.67 -26.98 -4.54
C LYS A 439 9.47 -26.18 -5.58
N ILE A 440 9.24 -26.42 -6.87
CA ILE A 440 9.89 -25.71 -7.98
C ILE A 440 8.95 -24.71 -8.63
N PHE A 441 7.66 -25.04 -8.75
CA PHE A 441 6.70 -24.32 -9.57
C PHE A 441 5.56 -23.61 -8.79
N HIS A 442 5.46 -23.81 -7.47
CA HIS A 442 4.46 -23.21 -6.57
C HIS A 442 5.09 -22.62 -5.32
#